data_AF-A0A645CDC5-F1
#
_entry.id   AF-A0A645CDC5-F1
#
_cell.length_a   1.000
_cell.length_b   1.000
_cell.length_c   1.000
_cell.angle_alpha   90.00
_cell.angle_beta   90.00
_cell.angle_gamma   90.00
#
_symmetry.space_group_name_H-M   'P 1'
#
loop_
_entity.id
_entity.type
_entity.pdbx_description
1 polymer ?
#
loop_
_entity_poly.entity_id
_entity_poly.type
_entity_poly.pdbx_seq_one_letter_code
_entity_poly.pdbx_strand_id
1 'polypeptide(L)'
;MIEDDLLPEGGVEELAAALGVTSRHLRRVFADEYGVPPVQYRETHRLLLAKSLLTDTDLSVTDVAFAAGFGSLRRFNAIFLRQCRMPPSALRKETRAKGGPGLSGITLYLGYRPPYLWEDILDFLAGRAIPGVEVVTNGVYARTVSLQGEKGQCRGWISVSHVEKKNALAVTASYSLLPVLTKVLAGVRHLFDLRCDPAVIFERLAVMNDITPGLCLPGTRVPGCFDAFEMAVRAILGQQVTVAAARTLAGRVAASLGAPLETPIPELTHTFPAPADICALGDSPADVLGPLGVTGVRARAIAALAKGLTAGELDLSLGADPEEQMKKLLALPGFGPWTVQYVAMRALGWPDAMLETDYGVKKALPGRSPKEILALAEDWRPWRSYATLSLWNSLKIGGQP
;
A
#
# COMPACT_ATOMS: atom_id res chain seq x y z
N MET A 1 9.94 -5.45 -0.35
CA MET A 1 10.08 -6.68 -1.16
C MET A 1 10.44 -7.90 -0.31
N ILE A 2 11.65 -8.01 0.28
CA ILE A 2 12.04 -9.22 1.03
C ILE A 2 11.27 -9.39 2.35
N GLU A 3 11.13 -8.32 3.13
CA GLU A 3 10.39 -8.33 4.40
C GLU A 3 8.91 -8.69 4.24
N ASP A 4 8.37 -8.43 3.05
CA ASP A 4 6.97 -8.67 2.69
C ASP A 4 6.76 -10.05 2.06
N ASP A 5 7.82 -10.83 1.93
CA ASP A 5 7.84 -12.09 1.19
C ASP A 5 7.31 -11.99 -0.26
N LEU A 6 7.37 -10.79 -0.84
CA LEU A 6 6.94 -10.49 -2.22
C LEU A 6 8.01 -10.86 -3.24
N LEU A 7 8.82 -11.88 -2.93
CA LEU A 7 9.88 -12.28 -3.84
C LEU A 7 9.30 -13.08 -5.00
N PRO A 8 9.69 -12.77 -6.23
CA PRO A 8 9.43 -13.64 -7.37
C PRO A 8 9.91 -15.08 -7.07
N GLU A 9 9.20 -16.07 -7.62
CA GLU A 9 9.43 -17.49 -7.32
C GLU A 9 10.87 -17.95 -7.60
N GLY A 10 11.58 -17.30 -8.52
CA GLY A 10 12.97 -17.59 -8.89
C GLY A 10 14.05 -17.01 -7.96
N GLY A 11 13.69 -16.50 -6.79
CA GLY A 11 14.63 -16.30 -5.69
C GLY A 11 15.52 -15.04 -5.80
N VAL A 12 16.81 -15.16 -5.47
CA VAL A 12 17.71 -13.99 -5.35
C VAL A 12 18.04 -13.40 -6.71
N GLU A 13 18.09 -14.24 -7.74
CA GLU A 13 18.38 -13.89 -9.12
C GLU A 13 17.28 -13.01 -9.72
N GLU A 14 16.02 -13.40 -9.58
CA GLU A 14 14.88 -12.60 -10.03
C GLU A 14 14.71 -11.31 -9.21
N LEU A 15 14.96 -11.36 -7.90
CA LEU A 15 15.01 -10.14 -7.08
C LEU A 15 16.08 -9.16 -7.58
N ALA A 16 17.27 -9.65 -7.88
CA ALA A 16 18.34 -8.80 -8.38
C ALA A 16 17.97 -8.19 -9.74
N ALA A 17 17.38 -8.98 -10.63
CA ALA A 17 16.88 -8.51 -11.92
C ALA A 17 15.79 -7.43 -11.76
N ALA A 18 14.82 -7.65 -10.87
CA ALA A 18 13.76 -6.67 -10.57
C ALA A 18 14.32 -5.35 -10.04
N LEU A 19 15.41 -5.40 -9.27
CA LEU A 19 16.10 -4.23 -8.74
C LEU A 19 17.14 -3.63 -9.72
N GLY A 20 17.28 -4.17 -10.93
CA GLY A 20 18.26 -3.69 -11.91
C GLY A 20 19.72 -3.93 -11.53
N VAL A 21 20.02 -4.89 -10.65
CA VAL A 21 21.38 -5.19 -10.16
C VAL A 21 21.76 -6.65 -10.37
N THR A 22 23.06 -6.96 -10.25
CA THR A 22 23.52 -8.35 -10.29
C THR A 22 23.26 -9.07 -8.96
N SER A 23 22.98 -10.37 -9.00
CA SER A 23 22.78 -11.18 -7.79
C SER A 23 24.04 -11.22 -6.89
N ARG A 24 25.23 -11.07 -7.47
CA ARG A 24 26.49 -10.90 -6.73
C ARG A 24 26.52 -9.58 -5.97
N HIS A 25 26.17 -8.48 -6.64
CA HIS A 25 26.10 -7.17 -6.00
C HIS A 25 25.08 -7.18 -4.85
N LEU A 26 23.89 -7.72 -5.09
CA LEU A 26 22.84 -7.83 -4.08
C LEU A 26 23.30 -8.63 -2.85
N ARG A 27 23.94 -9.78 -3.03
CA ARG A 27 24.50 -10.57 -1.91
C ARG A 27 25.55 -9.80 -1.12
N ARG A 28 26.42 -9.04 -1.81
CA ARG A 28 27.45 -8.22 -1.18
C ARG A 28 26.82 -7.12 -0.32
N VAL A 29 25.91 -6.33 -0.88
CA VAL A 29 25.20 -5.27 -0.14
C VAL A 29 24.50 -5.83 1.09
N PHE A 30 23.85 -7.00 0.98
CA PHE A 30 23.23 -7.65 2.13
C PHE A 30 24.22 -8.11 3.20
N ALA A 31 25.40 -8.61 2.81
CA ALA A 31 26.45 -8.97 3.75
C ALA A 31 27.02 -7.72 4.45
N ASP A 32 27.20 -6.63 3.72
CA ASP A 32 27.77 -5.39 4.25
C ASP A 32 26.79 -4.67 5.20
N GLU A 33 25.51 -4.59 4.84
CA GLU A 33 24.48 -3.85 5.61
C GLU A 33 23.81 -4.68 6.70
N TYR A 34 23.57 -5.98 6.47
CA TYR A 34 22.81 -6.84 7.37
C TYR A 34 23.61 -8.02 7.93
N GLY A 35 24.85 -8.24 7.47
CA GLY A 35 25.70 -9.35 7.92
C GLY A 35 25.22 -10.74 7.48
N VAL A 36 24.17 -10.84 6.66
CA VAL A 36 23.57 -12.11 6.24
C VAL A 36 23.14 -12.09 4.77
N PRO A 37 23.16 -13.23 4.06
CA PRO A 37 22.66 -13.30 2.69
C PRO A 37 21.14 -13.02 2.58
N PRO A 38 20.63 -12.55 1.43
CA PRO A 38 19.21 -12.24 1.24
C PRO A 38 18.25 -13.40 1.57
N VAL A 39 18.62 -14.64 1.24
CA VAL A 39 17.81 -15.83 1.56
C VAL A 39 17.67 -16.02 3.05
N GLN A 40 18.77 -15.86 3.81
CA GLN A 40 18.76 -15.98 5.26
C GLN A 40 17.96 -14.83 5.89
N TYR A 41 18.13 -13.61 5.39
CA TYR A 41 17.35 -12.45 5.81
C TYR A 41 15.84 -12.69 5.67
N ARG A 42 15.41 -13.25 4.53
CA ARG A 42 14.01 -13.66 4.32
C ARG A 42 13.55 -14.73 5.31
N GLU A 43 14.35 -15.78 5.50
CA GLU A 43 14.02 -16.85 6.45
C GLU A 43 13.83 -16.28 7.87
N THR A 44 14.65 -15.31 8.27
CA THR A 44 14.50 -14.59 9.54
C THR A 44 13.18 -13.82 9.61
N HIS A 45 12.80 -13.08 8.58
CA HIS A 45 11.52 -12.36 8.55
C HIS A 45 10.30 -13.29 8.61
N ARG A 46 10.32 -14.39 7.86
CA ARG A 46 9.26 -15.42 7.95
C ARG A 46 9.17 -16.01 9.35
N LEU A 47 10.30 -16.25 10.01
CA LEU A 47 10.32 -16.72 11.40
C LEU A 47 9.80 -15.69 12.40
N LEU A 48 10.12 -14.39 12.22
CA LEU A 48 9.60 -13.32 13.07
C LEU A 48 8.08 -13.20 12.95
N LEU A 49 7.54 -13.30 11.73
CA LEU A 49 6.09 -13.36 11.51
C LEU A 49 5.48 -14.61 12.17
N ALA A 50 6.09 -15.78 11.98
CA ALA A 50 5.63 -17.01 12.63
C ALA A 50 5.64 -16.91 14.15
N LYS A 51 6.66 -16.26 14.74
CA LYS A 51 6.70 -15.99 16.18
C LYS A 51 5.53 -15.12 16.62
N SER A 52 5.29 -13.98 15.95
CA SER A 52 4.15 -13.12 16.27
C SER A 52 2.82 -13.87 16.12
N LEU A 53 2.64 -14.68 15.08
CA LEU A 53 1.44 -15.49 14.93
C LEU A 53 1.29 -16.55 16.04
N LEU A 54 2.37 -17.16 16.52
CA LEU A 54 2.32 -18.12 17.63
C LEU A 54 1.97 -17.45 18.97
N THR A 55 2.42 -16.21 19.17
CA THR A 55 2.22 -15.47 20.43
C THR A 55 0.89 -14.72 20.46
N ASP A 56 0.45 -14.19 19.32
CA ASP A 56 -0.62 -13.19 19.26
C ASP A 56 -1.94 -13.79 18.72
N THR A 57 -1.95 -15.07 18.30
CA THR A 57 -3.13 -15.74 17.72
C THR A 57 -3.30 -17.18 18.19
N ASP A 58 -4.52 -17.71 18.07
CA ASP A 58 -4.86 -19.11 18.38
C ASP A 58 -4.71 -20.09 17.18
N LEU A 59 -4.05 -19.67 16.11
CA LEU A 59 -3.88 -20.49 14.90
C LEU A 59 -3.18 -21.83 15.15
N SER A 60 -3.52 -22.88 14.40
CA SER A 60 -2.74 -24.12 14.46
C SER A 60 -1.29 -23.87 14.01
N VAL A 61 -0.32 -24.66 14.50
CA VAL A 61 1.08 -24.54 14.08
C VAL A 61 1.22 -24.70 12.55
N THR A 62 0.34 -25.50 11.95
CA THR A 62 0.24 -25.68 10.50
C THR A 62 -0.16 -24.38 9.80
N ASP A 63 -1.23 -23.72 10.26
CA ASP A 63 -1.71 -22.46 9.67
C ASP A 63 -0.69 -21.35 9.84
N VAL A 64 0.00 -21.29 11.00
CA VAL A 64 1.11 -20.36 11.22
C VAL A 64 2.20 -20.56 10.17
N ALA A 65 2.61 -21.80 9.92
CA ALA A 65 3.68 -22.10 8.97
C ALA A 65 3.33 -21.56 7.57
N PHE A 66 2.12 -21.87 7.07
CA PHE A 66 1.68 -21.43 5.76
C PHE A 66 1.46 -19.91 5.69
N ALA A 67 0.82 -19.30 6.70
CA ALA A 67 0.58 -17.86 6.75
C ALA A 67 1.88 -17.04 6.84
N ALA A 68 2.93 -17.61 7.45
CA ALA A 68 4.27 -17.02 7.49
C ALA A 68 5.10 -17.26 6.20
N GLY A 69 4.51 -17.86 5.16
CA GLY A 69 5.16 -18.08 3.87
C GLY A 69 6.00 -19.36 3.77
N PHE A 70 5.87 -20.31 4.71
CA PHE A 70 6.52 -21.62 4.58
C PHE A 70 5.65 -22.57 3.77
N GLY A 71 6.14 -23.04 2.62
CA GLY A 71 5.44 -24.05 1.80
C GLY A 71 5.42 -25.48 2.40
N SER A 72 6.01 -25.70 3.58
CA SER A 72 6.03 -27.00 4.24
C SER A 72 6.18 -26.90 5.75
N LEU A 73 5.27 -27.55 6.47
CA LEU A 73 5.33 -27.68 7.94
C LEU A 73 6.62 -28.36 8.42
N ARG A 74 7.12 -29.35 7.67
CA ARG A 74 8.39 -30.04 8.01
C ARG A 74 9.57 -29.08 7.94
N ARG A 75 9.66 -28.29 6.86
CA ARG A 75 10.72 -27.29 6.68
C ARG A 75 10.61 -26.18 7.73
N PHE A 76 9.40 -25.71 8.01
CA PHE A 76 9.14 -24.75 9.08
C PHE A 76 9.64 -25.24 10.43
N ASN A 77 9.23 -26.43 10.88
CA ASN A 77 9.65 -26.98 12.17
C ASN A 77 11.18 -27.12 12.26
N ALA A 78 11.84 -27.59 11.20
CA ALA A 78 13.30 -27.71 11.16
C ALA A 78 14.00 -26.34 11.28
N ILE A 79 13.55 -25.33 10.53
CA ILE A 79 14.12 -23.99 10.56
C ILE A 79 13.85 -23.31 11.92
N PHE A 80 12.64 -23.44 12.45
CA PHE A 80 12.24 -22.86 13.73
C PHE A 80 13.04 -23.44 14.88
N LEU A 81 13.19 -24.78 14.95
CA LEU A 81 14.01 -25.44 15.97
C LEU A 81 15.48 -25.00 15.86
N ARG A 82 16.03 -24.92 14.65
CA ARG A 82 17.41 -24.50 14.41
C ARG A 82 17.68 -23.07 14.90
N GLN A 83 16.79 -22.12 14.57
CA GLN A 83 17.01 -20.70 14.88
C GLN A 83 16.52 -20.28 16.26
N CYS A 84 15.39 -20.83 16.73
CA CYS A 84 14.77 -20.46 18.00
C CYS A 84 15.18 -21.39 19.16
N ARG A 85 15.87 -22.50 18.87
CA ARG A 85 16.29 -23.53 19.84
C ARG A 85 15.16 -24.16 20.66
N MET A 86 13.92 -24.04 20.19
CA MET A 86 12.74 -24.66 20.76
C MET A 86 11.72 -24.96 19.66
N PRO A 87 10.83 -25.95 19.82
CA PRO A 87 9.78 -26.22 18.85
C PRO A 87 8.67 -25.15 18.92
N PRO A 88 7.95 -24.87 17.80
CA PRO A 88 6.86 -23.90 17.76
C PRO A 88 5.77 -24.10 18.83
N SER A 89 5.46 -25.36 19.16
CA SER A 89 4.46 -25.72 20.16
C SER A 89 4.86 -25.32 21.58
N ALA A 90 6.15 -25.28 21.90
CA ALA A 90 6.64 -24.84 23.21
C ALA A 90 6.41 -23.34 23.39
N LEU A 91 6.74 -22.53 22.38
CA LEU A 91 6.50 -21.08 22.40
C LEU A 91 5.00 -20.76 22.61
N ARG A 92 4.11 -21.49 21.93
CA ARG A 92 2.66 -21.34 22.10
C ARG A 92 2.19 -21.66 23.52
N LYS A 93 2.78 -22.67 24.18
CA LYS A 93 2.41 -23.07 25.54
C LYS A 93 2.76 -22.01 26.57
N GLU A 94 3.80 -21.21 26.33
CA GLU A 94 4.21 -20.10 27.20
C GLU A 94 3.25 -18.88 27.12
N THR A 95 2.56 -18.68 25.99
CA THR A 95 1.78 -17.44 25.76
C THR A 95 0.27 -17.57 25.99
N ARG A 96 -0.28 -18.79 26.13
CA ARG A 96 -1.73 -19.09 26.21
C ARG A 96 -2.48 -18.51 27.44
N ALA A 97 -1.86 -17.64 28.22
CA ALA A 97 -2.48 -16.97 29.38
C ALA A 97 -3.32 -15.73 29.04
N LYS A 98 -3.40 -15.29 27.77
CA LYS A 98 -4.13 -14.08 27.37
C LYS A 98 -4.81 -14.20 25.99
N GLY A 99 -6.00 -14.79 25.94
CA GLY A 99 -6.85 -14.79 24.74
C GLY A 99 -8.33 -14.70 25.12
N GLY A 100 -9.00 -13.62 24.71
CA GLY A 100 -10.45 -13.45 24.83
C GLY A 100 -11.15 -13.89 23.55
N PRO A 101 -12.38 -14.45 23.63
CA PRO A 101 -13.10 -14.93 22.45
C PRO A 101 -13.79 -13.76 21.72
N GLY A 102 -13.92 -13.82 20.39
CA GLY A 102 -15.05 -13.16 19.72
C GLY A 102 -14.88 -12.50 18.35
N LEU A 103 -13.73 -12.52 17.68
CA LEU A 103 -13.62 -11.95 16.32
C LEU A 103 -13.12 -12.99 15.30
N SER A 104 -13.73 -13.00 14.12
CA SER A 104 -13.43 -13.90 12.99
C SER A 104 -12.15 -13.52 12.22
N GLY A 105 -11.12 -13.07 12.94
CA GLY A 105 -9.85 -12.65 12.35
C GLY A 105 -8.66 -12.75 13.30
N ILE A 106 -7.46 -12.52 12.76
CA ILE A 106 -6.19 -12.46 13.48
C ILE A 106 -5.71 -11.02 13.61
N THR A 107 -5.13 -10.66 14.76
CA THR A 107 -4.54 -9.33 14.97
C THR A 107 -3.02 -9.41 15.04
N LEU A 108 -2.35 -8.56 14.27
CA LEU A 108 -0.89 -8.42 14.21
C LEU A 108 -0.49 -6.97 14.44
N TYR A 109 0.75 -6.73 14.85
CA TYR A 109 1.27 -5.39 15.08
C TYR A 109 2.35 -5.03 14.07
N LEU A 110 2.17 -3.92 13.36
CA LEU A 110 3.14 -3.37 12.42
C LEU A 110 3.78 -2.12 13.01
N GLY A 111 5.06 -2.22 13.40
CA GLY A 111 5.82 -1.09 13.94
C GLY A 111 6.11 -0.01 12.90
N TYR A 112 6.23 1.24 13.37
CA TYR A 112 6.68 2.40 12.61
C TYR A 112 7.75 3.18 13.40
N ARG A 113 8.53 4.02 12.73
CA ARG A 113 9.45 4.97 13.37
C ARG A 113 8.71 6.24 13.78
N PRO A 114 8.63 6.64 15.07
CA PRO A 114 7.99 7.89 15.47
C PRO A 114 8.82 9.11 15.03
N PRO A 115 8.22 10.32 14.94
CA PRO A 115 6.79 10.62 15.14
C PRO A 115 5.90 10.13 13.98
N TYR A 116 4.61 10.00 14.24
CA TYR A 116 3.62 9.50 13.27
C TYR A 116 2.31 10.26 13.43
N LEU A 117 1.93 11.04 12.41
CA LEU A 117 0.71 11.86 12.42
C LEU A 117 -0.50 11.00 12.00
N TRP A 118 -1.02 10.19 12.94
CA TRP A 118 -2.07 9.21 12.68
C TRP A 118 -3.37 9.84 12.15
N GLU A 119 -3.85 10.89 12.81
CA GLU A 119 -5.09 11.58 12.42
C GLU A 119 -4.98 12.17 11.00
N ASP A 120 -3.80 12.68 10.61
CA ASP A 120 -3.60 13.22 9.26
C ASP A 120 -3.73 12.15 8.17
N ILE A 121 -3.23 10.94 8.44
CA ILE A 121 -3.39 9.78 7.57
C ILE A 121 -4.85 9.37 7.52
N LEU A 122 -5.52 9.25 8.67
CA LEU A 122 -6.92 8.86 8.72
C LEU A 122 -7.83 9.84 7.99
N ASP A 123 -7.67 11.14 8.21
CA ASP A 123 -8.43 12.17 7.50
C ASP A 123 -8.22 12.08 5.99
N PHE A 124 -6.98 11.87 5.57
CA PHE A 124 -6.64 11.72 4.16
C PHE A 124 -7.35 10.52 3.54
N LEU A 125 -7.36 9.38 4.23
CA LEU A 125 -8.01 8.14 3.79
C LEU A 125 -9.54 8.26 3.86
N ALA A 126 -10.10 8.83 4.93
CA ALA A 126 -11.53 9.03 5.14
C ALA A 126 -12.13 9.89 4.01
N GLY A 127 -11.48 11.00 3.65
CA GLY A 127 -11.92 11.86 2.54
C GLY A 127 -11.92 11.16 1.17
N ARG A 128 -11.24 10.01 1.05
CA ARG A 128 -11.08 9.24 -0.20
C ARG A 128 -11.68 7.83 -0.13
N ALA A 129 -12.31 7.45 0.99
CA ALA A 129 -12.79 6.10 1.24
C ALA A 129 -13.86 5.71 0.20
N ILE A 130 -13.65 4.62 -0.55
CA ILE A 130 -14.65 4.13 -1.51
C ILE A 130 -15.84 3.52 -0.75
N PRO A 131 -17.08 4.03 -0.94
CA PRO A 131 -18.27 3.43 -0.32
C PRO A 131 -18.39 1.94 -0.65
N GLY A 132 -18.58 1.09 0.36
CA GLY A 132 -18.68 -0.37 0.20
C GLY A 132 -17.36 -1.13 0.21
N VAL A 133 -16.23 -0.44 0.00
CA VAL A 133 -14.88 -1.04 -0.04
C VAL A 133 -14.02 -0.58 1.14
N GLU A 134 -14.15 0.68 1.55
CA GLU A 134 -13.38 1.27 2.64
C GLU A 134 -14.28 2.07 3.58
N VAL A 135 -13.94 2.08 4.86
CA VAL A 135 -14.58 2.92 5.86
C VAL A 135 -13.56 3.39 6.89
N VAL A 136 -13.71 4.63 7.35
CA VAL A 136 -13.01 5.14 8.53
C VAL A 136 -14.05 5.53 9.55
N THR A 137 -14.00 4.91 10.73
CA THR A 137 -14.97 5.16 11.81
C THR A 137 -14.25 5.01 13.14
N ASN A 138 -14.47 5.94 14.07
CA ASN A 138 -13.94 5.89 15.44
C ASN A 138 -12.41 5.68 15.50
N GLY A 139 -11.65 6.36 14.64
CA GLY A 139 -10.18 6.25 14.62
C GLY A 139 -9.66 4.91 14.06
N VAL A 140 -10.50 4.14 13.37
CA VAL A 140 -10.15 2.86 12.75
C VAL A 140 -10.40 2.94 11.26
N TYR A 141 -9.39 2.57 10.46
CA TYR A 141 -9.55 2.34 9.02
C TYR A 141 -9.88 0.87 8.79
N ALA A 142 -10.86 0.57 7.95
CA ALA A 142 -11.16 -0.80 7.53
C ALA A 142 -11.43 -0.86 6.03
N ARG A 143 -11.11 -2.00 5.41
CA ARG A 143 -11.38 -2.23 3.99
C ARG A 143 -11.64 -3.69 3.65
N THR A 144 -12.32 -3.91 2.53
CA THR A 144 -12.33 -5.20 1.85
C THR A 144 -11.04 -5.40 1.06
N VAL A 145 -10.67 -6.67 0.89
CA VAL A 145 -9.43 -7.12 0.26
C VAL A 145 -9.75 -8.24 -0.70
N SER A 146 -9.13 -8.21 -1.88
CA SER A 146 -9.22 -9.24 -2.92
C SER A 146 -7.82 -9.41 -3.49
N LEU A 147 -7.14 -10.50 -3.16
CA LEU A 147 -5.76 -10.77 -3.62
C LEU A 147 -5.65 -12.18 -4.18
N GLN A 148 -4.85 -12.32 -5.24
CA GLN A 148 -4.54 -13.63 -5.82
C GLN A 148 -3.59 -14.42 -4.91
N GLY A 149 -4.04 -15.58 -4.43
CA GLY A 149 -3.22 -16.58 -3.75
C GLY A 149 -2.85 -17.74 -4.67
N GLU A 150 -2.05 -18.69 -4.16
CA GLU A 150 -1.61 -19.87 -4.91
C GLU A 150 -2.77 -20.75 -5.38
N LYS A 151 -3.83 -20.86 -4.57
CA LYS A 151 -5.01 -21.71 -4.83
C LYS A 151 -6.20 -20.95 -5.42
N GLY A 152 -6.00 -19.71 -5.84
CA GLY A 152 -7.07 -18.85 -6.35
C GLY A 152 -7.21 -17.54 -5.58
N GLN A 153 -8.26 -16.80 -5.90
CA GLN A 153 -8.55 -15.50 -5.30
C GLN A 153 -8.94 -15.65 -3.82
N CYS A 154 -8.25 -14.92 -2.94
CA CYS A 154 -8.58 -14.79 -1.53
C CYS A 154 -9.30 -13.46 -1.29
N ARG A 155 -10.47 -13.51 -0.67
CA ARG A 155 -11.28 -12.32 -0.34
C ARG A 155 -11.56 -12.25 1.15
N GLY A 156 -11.56 -11.05 1.69
CA GLY A 156 -11.76 -10.83 3.12
C GLY A 156 -11.72 -9.36 3.48
N TRP A 157 -11.54 -9.07 4.76
CA TRP A 157 -11.50 -7.72 5.27
C TRP A 157 -10.31 -7.52 6.21
N ILE A 158 -9.88 -6.28 6.33
CA ILE A 158 -8.93 -5.84 7.34
C ILE A 158 -9.46 -4.64 8.10
N SER A 159 -9.03 -4.48 9.34
CA SER A 159 -9.14 -3.24 10.12
C SER A 159 -7.78 -2.87 10.71
N VAL A 160 -7.52 -1.57 10.78
CA VAL A 160 -6.24 -0.99 11.20
C VAL A 160 -6.51 0.12 12.20
N SER A 161 -5.93 -0.01 13.39
CA SER A 161 -6.01 0.98 14.46
C SER A 161 -4.63 1.34 15.00
N HIS A 162 -4.52 2.51 15.62
CA HIS A 162 -3.25 3.02 16.13
C HIS A 162 -3.02 2.59 17.58
N VAL A 163 -1.81 2.10 17.85
CA VAL A 163 -1.35 1.74 19.19
C VAL A 163 -0.11 2.56 19.51
N GLU A 164 -0.33 3.84 19.78
CA GLU A 164 0.72 4.86 19.98
C GLU A 164 1.79 4.42 20.99
N LYS A 165 1.38 3.87 22.14
CA LYS A 165 2.30 3.39 23.18
C LYS A 165 3.30 2.32 22.71
N LYS A 166 2.99 1.61 21.62
CA LYS A 166 3.85 0.58 21.03
C LYS A 166 4.57 1.06 19.76
N ASN A 167 4.36 2.30 19.33
CA ASN A 167 4.77 2.79 18.01
C ASN A 167 4.37 1.82 16.88
N ALA A 168 3.12 1.34 16.92
CA ALA A 168 2.65 0.31 16.01
C ALA A 168 1.20 0.54 15.58
N LEU A 169 0.84 -0.03 14.43
CA LEU A 169 -0.53 -0.21 13.99
C LEU A 169 -0.98 -1.64 14.31
N ALA A 170 -2.14 -1.78 14.94
CA ALA A 170 -2.80 -3.08 15.10
C ALA A 170 -3.63 -3.37 13.86
N VAL A 171 -3.29 -4.46 13.16
CA VAL A 171 -3.92 -4.90 11.92
C VAL A 171 -4.69 -6.17 12.21
N THR A 172 -6.01 -6.10 12.16
CA THR A 172 -6.87 -7.28 12.22
C THR A 172 -7.24 -7.70 10.80
N ALA A 173 -7.05 -8.96 10.45
CA ALA A 173 -7.39 -9.52 9.13
C ALA A 173 -8.28 -10.75 9.28
N SER A 174 -9.28 -10.91 8.40
CA SER A 174 -10.13 -12.10 8.39
C SER A 174 -9.33 -13.37 8.09
N TYR A 175 -9.75 -14.52 8.66
CA TYR A 175 -9.06 -15.80 8.44
C TYR A 175 -8.97 -16.22 6.96
N SER A 176 -9.91 -15.77 6.13
CA SER A 176 -9.90 -15.99 4.68
C SER A 176 -8.70 -15.37 3.96
N LEU A 177 -8.00 -14.42 4.59
CA LEU A 177 -6.80 -13.77 4.06
C LEU A 177 -5.50 -14.43 4.53
N LEU A 178 -5.55 -15.46 5.39
CA LEU A 178 -4.34 -16.16 5.84
C LEU A 178 -3.42 -16.64 4.70
N PRO A 179 -3.94 -17.20 3.59
CA PRO A 179 -3.07 -17.67 2.50
C PRO A 179 -2.29 -16.55 1.79
N VAL A 180 -2.72 -15.30 1.96
CA VAL A 180 -2.12 -14.10 1.33
C VAL A 180 -1.68 -13.07 2.37
N LEU A 181 -1.50 -13.50 3.63
CA LEU A 181 -1.29 -12.60 4.77
C LEU A 181 -0.07 -11.69 4.58
N THR A 182 1.04 -12.21 4.06
CA THR A 182 2.24 -11.42 3.77
C THR A 182 1.96 -10.28 2.79
N LYS A 183 1.19 -10.55 1.72
CA LYS A 183 0.73 -9.53 0.76
C LYS A 183 -0.19 -8.49 1.42
N VAL A 184 -1.07 -8.93 2.32
CA VAL A 184 -1.94 -8.02 3.09
C VAL A 184 -1.11 -7.07 3.97
N LEU A 185 -0.15 -7.61 4.73
CA LEU A 185 0.71 -6.79 5.58
C LEU A 185 1.56 -5.82 4.75
N ALA A 186 2.04 -6.23 3.58
CA ALA A 186 2.76 -5.37 2.64
C ALA A 186 1.89 -4.20 2.16
N GLY A 187 0.65 -4.49 1.77
CA GLY A 187 -0.34 -3.48 1.37
C GLY A 187 -0.64 -2.49 2.48
N VAL A 188 -0.74 -2.96 3.74
CA VAL A 188 -0.89 -2.06 4.91
C VAL A 188 0.36 -1.22 5.13
N ARG A 189 1.56 -1.80 5.08
CA ARG A 189 2.82 -1.04 5.22
C ARG A 189 2.94 0.08 4.19
N HIS A 190 2.50 -0.17 2.96
CA HIS A 190 2.50 0.81 1.89
C HIS A 190 1.42 1.87 2.08
N LEU A 191 0.18 1.46 2.31
CA LEU A 191 -0.95 2.36 2.52
C LEU A 191 -0.68 3.37 3.64
N PHE A 192 -0.02 2.94 4.71
CA PHE A 192 0.31 3.74 5.89
C PHE A 192 1.77 4.21 5.93
N ASP A 193 2.57 4.01 4.87
CA ASP A 193 3.96 4.48 4.81
C ASP A 193 4.81 4.11 6.04
N LEU A 194 4.72 2.85 6.50
CA LEU A 194 5.33 2.41 7.76
C LEU A 194 6.86 2.28 7.67
N ARG A 195 7.41 2.32 6.45
CA ARG A 195 8.85 2.21 6.18
C ARG A 195 9.59 3.55 6.26
N CYS A 196 8.86 4.65 6.22
CA CYS A 196 9.41 6.00 6.28
C CYS A 196 10.30 6.20 7.52
N ASP A 197 11.46 6.85 7.29
CA ASP A 197 12.26 7.46 8.33
C ASP A 197 11.94 8.97 8.40
N PRO A 198 11.02 9.38 9.30
CA PRO A 198 10.51 10.73 9.31
C PRO A 198 11.56 11.76 9.71
N ALA A 199 12.63 11.37 10.41
CA ALA A 199 13.68 12.29 10.83
C ALA A 199 14.52 12.75 9.63
N VAL A 200 14.97 11.80 8.79
CA VAL A 200 15.75 12.08 7.59
C VAL A 200 14.96 12.96 6.60
N ILE A 201 13.68 12.65 6.43
CA ILE A 201 12.80 13.42 5.53
C ILE A 201 12.58 14.83 6.06
N PHE A 202 12.29 14.98 7.36
CA PHE A 202 12.05 16.28 7.97
C PHE A 202 13.31 17.16 7.93
N GLU A 203 14.49 16.61 8.22
CA GLU A 203 15.76 17.34 8.14
C GLU A 203 15.96 17.97 6.76
N ARG A 204 15.64 17.24 5.69
CA ARG A 204 15.76 17.74 4.32
C ARG A 204 14.67 18.74 3.95
N LEU A 205 13.43 18.50 4.38
CA LEU A 205 12.26 19.30 4.00
C LEU A 205 11.97 20.48 4.94
N ALA A 206 12.71 20.64 6.03
CA ALA A 206 12.54 21.75 6.97
C ALA A 206 12.60 23.13 6.29
N VAL A 207 13.35 23.26 5.18
CA VAL A 207 13.41 24.48 4.34
C VAL A 207 12.05 24.93 3.81
N MET A 208 11.07 24.02 3.69
CA MET A 208 9.70 24.39 3.32
C MET A 208 9.06 25.35 4.34
N ASN A 209 9.50 25.32 5.58
CA ASN A 209 8.99 26.21 6.63
C ASN A 209 9.42 27.68 6.43
N ASP A 210 10.38 27.96 5.56
CA ASP A 210 10.75 29.32 5.15
C ASP A 210 9.69 29.94 4.23
N ILE A 211 8.89 29.11 3.55
CA ILE A 211 7.76 29.56 2.70
C ILE A 211 6.58 29.95 3.59
N THR A 212 6.19 29.04 4.48
CA THR A 212 5.13 29.22 5.46
C THR A 212 5.51 28.44 6.72
N PRO A 213 5.55 29.07 7.91
CA PRO A 213 5.86 28.36 9.14
C PRO A 213 4.90 27.19 9.38
N GLY A 214 5.46 26.01 9.71
CA GLY A 214 4.68 24.79 9.95
C GLY A 214 4.17 24.09 8.69
N LEU A 215 4.66 24.47 7.51
CA LEU A 215 4.33 23.81 6.25
C LEU A 215 4.77 22.34 6.25
N CYS A 216 5.98 22.04 6.73
CA CYS A 216 6.47 20.69 6.92
C CYS A 216 6.50 20.37 8.42
N LEU A 217 5.82 19.28 8.82
CA LEU A 217 5.76 18.79 10.18
C LEU A 217 6.57 17.49 10.35
N PRO A 218 7.26 17.29 11.50
CA PRO A 218 7.87 16.01 11.82
C PRO A 218 6.83 14.88 11.81
N GLY A 219 7.16 13.74 11.18
CA GLY A 219 6.26 12.58 11.15
C GLY A 219 5.24 12.61 10.01
N THR A 220 5.31 13.59 9.11
CA THR A 220 4.57 13.60 7.84
C THR A 220 4.81 12.31 7.06
N ARG A 221 3.74 11.71 6.55
CA ARG A 221 3.74 10.47 5.77
C ARG A 221 3.13 10.69 4.40
N VAL A 222 3.47 9.82 3.45
CA VAL A 222 2.81 9.76 2.14
C VAL A 222 1.88 8.54 2.14
N PRO A 223 0.56 8.70 2.35
CA PRO A 223 -0.37 7.58 2.24
C PRO A 223 -0.21 6.93 0.86
N GLY A 224 0.23 5.67 0.79
CA GLY A 224 0.40 4.95 -0.46
C GLY A 224 -0.93 4.43 -1.00
N CYS A 225 -0.97 3.15 -1.31
CA CYS A 225 -2.21 2.41 -1.57
C CYS A 225 -2.13 0.98 -1.06
N PHE A 226 -3.29 0.35 -0.88
CA PHE A 226 -3.33 -1.09 -0.62
C PHE A 226 -3.21 -1.91 -1.92
N ASP A 227 -3.88 -1.46 -2.99
CA ASP A 227 -3.85 -2.07 -4.32
C ASP A 227 -3.52 -1.02 -5.39
N ALA A 228 -2.51 -1.33 -6.21
CA ALA A 228 -1.95 -0.39 -7.19
C ALA A 228 -2.88 -0.16 -8.38
N PHE A 229 -3.60 -1.20 -8.83
CA PHE A 229 -4.57 -1.06 -9.92
C PHE A 229 -5.74 -0.17 -9.49
N GLU A 230 -6.32 -0.46 -8.33
CA GLU A 230 -7.37 0.35 -7.70
C GLU A 230 -6.91 1.81 -7.57
N MET A 231 -5.67 2.06 -7.12
CA MET A 231 -5.13 3.41 -6.99
C MET A 231 -5.01 4.13 -8.34
N ALA A 232 -4.53 3.45 -9.37
CA ALA A 232 -4.44 4.02 -10.71
C ALA A 232 -5.82 4.27 -11.34
N VAL A 233 -6.81 3.38 -11.11
CA VAL A 233 -8.21 3.63 -11.52
C VAL A 233 -8.78 4.86 -10.83
N ARG A 234 -8.58 5.01 -9.51
CA ARG A 234 -8.99 6.22 -8.77
C ARG A 234 -8.33 7.48 -9.33
N ALA A 235 -7.05 7.41 -9.73
CA ALA A 235 -6.35 8.54 -10.35
C ALA A 235 -7.02 8.97 -11.66
N ILE A 236 -7.42 8.01 -12.51
CA ILE A 236 -8.17 8.27 -13.76
C ILE A 236 -9.55 8.88 -13.44
N LEU A 237 -10.29 8.29 -12.50
CA LEU A 237 -11.63 8.75 -12.12
C LEU A 237 -11.61 10.16 -11.50
N GLY A 238 -10.52 10.52 -10.82
CA GLY A 238 -10.30 11.84 -10.21
C GLY A 238 -9.82 12.94 -11.14
N GLN A 239 -9.54 12.64 -12.42
CA GLN A 239 -9.12 13.67 -13.37
C GLN A 239 -10.19 14.77 -13.49
N GLN A 240 -9.79 16.04 -13.37
CA GLN A 240 -10.67 17.21 -13.61
C GLN A 240 -11.99 17.24 -12.81
N VAL A 241 -12.06 16.51 -11.68
CA VAL A 241 -13.24 16.49 -10.80
C VAL A 241 -12.82 16.65 -9.35
N THR A 242 -13.77 16.94 -8.47
CA THR A 242 -13.50 17.00 -7.03
C THR A 242 -13.20 15.61 -6.45
N VAL A 243 -12.52 15.56 -5.30
CA VAL A 243 -12.26 14.30 -4.58
C VAL A 243 -13.57 13.57 -4.24
N ALA A 244 -14.60 14.31 -3.83
CA ALA A 244 -15.92 13.75 -3.53
C ALA A 244 -16.57 13.12 -4.78
N ALA A 245 -16.51 13.77 -5.94
CA ALA A 245 -17.03 13.23 -7.19
C ALA A 245 -16.26 11.98 -7.63
N ALA A 246 -14.92 11.99 -7.51
CA ALA A 246 -14.07 10.84 -7.80
C ALA A 246 -14.41 9.63 -6.91
N ARG A 247 -14.61 9.87 -5.61
CA ARG A 247 -15.06 8.88 -4.62
C ARG A 247 -16.41 8.27 -5.02
N THR A 248 -17.38 9.08 -5.43
CA THR A 248 -18.69 8.61 -5.89
C THR A 248 -18.57 7.72 -7.13
N LEU A 249 -17.77 8.13 -8.14
CA LEU A 249 -17.54 7.31 -9.33
C LEU A 249 -16.91 5.97 -8.98
N ALA A 250 -15.88 5.98 -8.14
CA ALA A 250 -15.19 4.78 -7.71
C ALA A 250 -16.11 3.82 -6.92
N GLY A 251 -17.01 4.36 -6.07
CA GLY A 251 -18.04 3.58 -5.38
C GLY A 251 -19.04 2.91 -6.32
N ARG A 252 -19.47 3.59 -7.40
CA ARG A 252 -20.36 2.99 -8.41
C ARG A 252 -19.68 1.88 -9.20
N VAL A 253 -18.41 2.08 -9.59
CA VAL A 253 -17.59 1.06 -10.26
C VAL A 253 -17.43 -0.16 -9.37
N ALA A 254 -17.05 0.04 -8.10
CA ALA A 254 -16.89 -1.03 -7.13
C ALA A 254 -18.21 -1.78 -6.88
N ALA A 255 -19.33 -1.07 -6.69
CA ALA A 255 -20.62 -1.70 -6.45
C ALA A 255 -21.13 -2.52 -7.65
N SER A 256 -20.80 -2.08 -8.87
CA SER A 256 -21.26 -2.74 -10.10
C SER A 256 -20.39 -3.90 -10.54
N LEU A 257 -19.07 -3.82 -10.35
CA LEU A 257 -18.10 -4.78 -10.89
C LEU A 257 -17.32 -5.53 -9.82
N GLY A 258 -17.38 -5.06 -8.58
CA GLY A 258 -16.76 -5.70 -7.44
C GLY A 258 -17.48 -6.96 -7.01
N ALA A 259 -16.72 -7.91 -6.45
CA ALA A 259 -17.34 -9.12 -5.91
C ALA A 259 -17.96 -8.85 -4.53
N PRO A 260 -19.21 -9.28 -4.29
CA PRO A 260 -19.85 -9.19 -2.96
C PRO A 260 -19.02 -9.90 -1.89
N LEU A 261 -19.05 -9.36 -0.68
CA LEU A 261 -18.35 -9.91 0.47
C LEU A 261 -19.14 -9.61 1.75
N GLU A 262 -19.51 -10.66 2.47
CA GLU A 262 -20.06 -10.51 3.82
C GLU A 262 -18.93 -10.25 4.82
N THR A 263 -19.10 -9.23 5.65
CA THR A 263 -18.12 -8.84 6.67
C THR A 263 -18.83 -8.48 7.97
N PRO A 264 -18.14 -8.51 9.12
CA PRO A 264 -18.69 -8.02 10.38
C PRO A 264 -18.78 -6.49 10.44
N ILE A 265 -18.39 -5.76 9.38
CA ILE A 265 -18.41 -4.31 9.29
C ILE A 265 -19.48 -3.95 8.23
N PRO A 266 -20.69 -3.53 8.61
CA PRO A 266 -21.83 -3.40 7.70
C PRO A 266 -21.58 -2.54 6.46
N GLU A 267 -20.70 -1.54 6.56
CA GLU A 267 -20.33 -0.62 5.49
C GLU A 267 -19.44 -1.26 4.41
N LEU A 268 -18.84 -2.42 4.70
CA LEU A 268 -17.96 -3.17 3.80
C LEU A 268 -18.75 -4.33 3.17
N THR A 269 -19.14 -4.15 1.91
CA THR A 269 -20.10 -5.03 1.22
C THR A 269 -19.56 -5.70 -0.03
N HIS A 270 -18.49 -5.15 -0.62
CA HIS A 270 -17.89 -5.69 -1.84
C HIS A 270 -16.41 -5.31 -1.96
N THR A 271 -15.70 -6.04 -2.79
CA THR A 271 -14.30 -5.76 -3.15
C THR A 271 -14.22 -4.78 -4.32
N PHE A 272 -13.08 -4.12 -4.53
CA PHE A 272 -12.84 -3.40 -5.79
C PHE A 272 -12.57 -4.42 -6.92
N PRO A 273 -13.00 -4.17 -8.17
CA PRO A 273 -12.74 -5.07 -9.30
C PRO A 273 -11.25 -5.26 -9.55
N ALA A 274 -10.84 -6.48 -9.90
CA ALA A 274 -9.49 -6.80 -10.31
C ALA A 274 -9.25 -6.39 -11.78
N PRO A 275 -7.97 -6.28 -12.23
CA PRO A 275 -7.66 -6.04 -13.64
C PRO A 275 -8.34 -7.03 -14.60
N ALA A 276 -8.41 -8.31 -14.21
CA ALA A 276 -9.07 -9.36 -15.00
C ALA A 276 -10.57 -9.10 -15.19
N ASP A 277 -11.26 -8.56 -14.17
CA ASP A 277 -12.69 -8.25 -14.25
C ASP A 277 -12.95 -7.12 -15.27
N ILE A 278 -12.03 -6.14 -15.34
CA ILE A 278 -12.09 -5.08 -16.36
C ILE A 278 -11.76 -5.63 -17.75
N CYS A 279 -10.79 -6.53 -17.88
CA CYS A 279 -10.48 -7.17 -19.17
C CYS A 279 -11.65 -8.02 -19.69
N ALA A 280 -12.42 -8.64 -18.79
CA ALA A 280 -13.59 -9.44 -19.14
C ALA A 280 -14.75 -8.62 -19.75
N LEU A 281 -14.72 -7.29 -19.68
CA LEU A 281 -15.69 -6.41 -20.33
C LEU A 281 -15.55 -6.37 -21.87
N GLY A 282 -14.46 -6.92 -22.42
CA GLY A 282 -14.21 -6.99 -23.86
C GLY A 282 -13.92 -5.63 -24.50
N ASP A 283 -14.34 -5.46 -25.76
CA ASP A 283 -13.98 -4.30 -26.58
C ASP A 283 -14.79 -3.02 -26.27
N SER A 284 -15.85 -3.13 -25.47
CA SER A 284 -16.76 -2.01 -25.15
C SER A 284 -16.86 -1.70 -23.65
N PRO A 285 -15.74 -1.40 -22.95
CA PRO A 285 -15.78 -1.04 -21.53
C PRO A 285 -16.62 0.22 -21.25
N ALA A 286 -16.79 1.09 -22.25
CA ALA A 286 -17.62 2.29 -22.15
C ALA A 286 -19.11 1.98 -22.01
N ASP A 287 -19.60 0.86 -22.53
CA ASP A 287 -21.03 0.49 -22.45
C ASP A 287 -21.42 0.10 -21.02
N VAL A 288 -20.46 -0.43 -20.26
CA VAL A 288 -20.64 -0.84 -18.86
C VAL A 288 -20.29 0.29 -17.90
N LEU A 289 -19.17 1.00 -18.12
CA LEU A 289 -18.71 2.07 -17.24
C LEU A 289 -19.44 3.40 -17.49
N GLY A 290 -19.94 3.64 -18.70
CA GLY A 290 -20.69 4.84 -19.10
C GLY A 290 -21.91 5.12 -18.23
N PRO A 291 -22.83 4.15 -18.05
CA PRO A 291 -23.97 4.28 -17.14
C PRO A 291 -23.60 4.61 -15.69
N LEU A 292 -22.37 4.31 -15.26
CA LEU A 292 -21.86 4.62 -13.91
C LEU A 292 -21.36 6.08 -13.80
N GLY A 293 -21.32 6.82 -14.91
CA GLY A 293 -20.80 8.19 -15.01
C GLY A 293 -19.33 8.28 -15.42
N VAL A 294 -18.73 7.17 -15.87
CA VAL A 294 -17.35 7.17 -16.39
C VAL A 294 -17.37 7.54 -17.86
N THR A 295 -16.66 8.60 -18.23
CA THR A 295 -16.59 9.04 -19.64
C THR A 295 -15.89 7.98 -20.51
N GLY A 296 -16.20 7.95 -21.81
CA GLY A 296 -15.59 6.99 -22.73
C GLY A 296 -14.06 7.06 -22.78
N VAL A 297 -13.47 8.26 -22.61
CA VAL A 297 -12.01 8.43 -22.52
C VAL A 297 -11.45 7.74 -21.27
N ARG A 298 -12.09 7.93 -20.10
CA ARG A 298 -11.67 7.29 -18.84
C ARG A 298 -11.89 5.78 -18.87
N ALA A 299 -12.99 5.32 -19.45
CA ALA A 299 -13.27 3.89 -19.62
C ALA A 299 -12.18 3.20 -20.45
N ARG A 300 -11.75 3.81 -21.57
CA ARG A 300 -10.63 3.32 -22.38
C ARG A 300 -9.29 3.34 -21.63
N ALA A 301 -9.03 4.38 -20.84
CA ALA A 301 -7.82 4.46 -20.01
C ALA A 301 -7.78 3.34 -18.95
N ILE A 302 -8.90 3.08 -18.27
CA ILE A 302 -9.03 2.00 -17.28
C ILE A 302 -8.82 0.63 -17.93
N ALA A 303 -9.41 0.39 -19.11
CA ALA A 303 -9.23 -0.85 -19.84
C ALA A 303 -7.78 -1.04 -20.35
N ALA A 304 -7.14 0.02 -20.86
CA ALA A 304 -5.74 -0.03 -21.30
C ALA A 304 -4.79 -0.33 -20.13
N LEU A 305 -5.01 0.29 -18.97
CA LEU A 305 -4.29 0.00 -17.73
C LEU A 305 -4.46 -1.47 -17.30
N ALA A 306 -5.71 -1.95 -17.24
CA ALA A 306 -6.01 -3.33 -16.85
C ALA A 306 -5.34 -4.35 -17.77
N LYS A 307 -5.36 -4.10 -19.09
CA LYS A 307 -4.70 -4.93 -20.09
C LYS A 307 -3.19 -4.94 -19.92
N GLY A 308 -2.55 -3.77 -19.79
CA GLY A 308 -1.10 -3.68 -19.63
C GLY A 308 -0.60 -4.38 -18.36
N LEU A 309 -1.34 -4.31 -17.25
CA LEU A 309 -1.04 -5.05 -16.03
C LEU A 309 -1.23 -6.56 -16.19
N THR A 310 -2.34 -6.98 -16.80
CA THR A 310 -2.65 -8.42 -17.00
C THR A 310 -1.68 -9.08 -17.98
N ALA A 311 -1.19 -8.34 -18.97
CA ALA A 311 -0.17 -8.79 -19.93
C ALA A 311 1.26 -8.75 -19.37
N GLY A 312 1.49 -8.17 -18.19
CA GLY A 312 2.83 -7.98 -17.62
C GLY A 312 3.67 -6.91 -18.34
N GLU A 313 3.06 -6.09 -19.19
CA GLU A 313 3.73 -4.97 -19.88
C GLU A 313 3.97 -3.79 -18.91
N LEU A 314 3.11 -3.67 -17.90
CA LEU A 314 3.20 -2.72 -16.79
C LEU A 314 3.39 -3.46 -15.48
N ASP A 315 4.23 -2.90 -14.61
CA ASP A 315 4.37 -3.33 -13.22
C ASP A 315 4.22 -2.12 -12.31
N LEU A 316 3.19 -2.13 -11.45
CA LEU A 316 2.97 -1.08 -10.46
C LEU A 316 3.31 -1.53 -9.03
N SER A 317 4.12 -2.57 -8.89
CA SER A 317 4.64 -3.02 -7.60
C SER A 317 5.69 -2.04 -7.06
N LEU A 318 5.89 -2.06 -5.73
CA LEU A 318 6.93 -1.27 -5.05
C LEU A 318 8.37 -1.61 -5.48
N GLY A 319 8.57 -2.71 -6.19
CA GLY A 319 9.87 -3.13 -6.70
C GLY A 319 10.18 -2.64 -8.11
N ALA A 320 9.18 -2.13 -8.83
CA ALA A 320 9.35 -1.71 -10.21
C ALA A 320 10.15 -0.40 -10.31
N ASP A 321 10.93 -0.24 -11.38
CA ASP A 321 11.61 1.03 -11.68
C ASP A 321 10.58 2.13 -11.97
N PRO A 322 10.44 3.14 -11.10
CA PRO A 322 9.39 4.13 -11.26
C PRO A 322 9.55 4.98 -12.51
N GLU A 323 10.78 5.25 -12.97
CA GLU A 323 11.01 6.03 -14.18
C GLU A 323 10.61 5.26 -15.43
N GLU A 324 10.92 3.96 -15.49
CA GLU A 324 10.48 3.09 -16.58
C GLU A 324 8.95 3.01 -16.64
N GLN A 325 8.31 2.75 -15.49
CA GLN A 325 6.87 2.59 -15.43
C GLN A 325 6.14 3.90 -15.72
N MET A 326 6.67 5.04 -15.28
CA MET A 326 6.13 6.35 -15.63
C MET A 326 6.15 6.60 -17.15
N LYS A 327 7.22 6.21 -17.87
CA LYS A 327 7.27 6.31 -19.34
C LYS A 327 6.21 5.45 -20.01
N LYS A 328 6.01 4.21 -19.54
CA LYS A 328 4.99 3.31 -20.07
C LYS A 328 3.57 3.83 -19.80
N LEU A 329 3.31 4.32 -18.58
CA LEU A 329 2.04 4.93 -18.22
C LEU A 329 1.74 6.14 -19.10
N LEU A 330 2.71 7.03 -19.34
CA LEU A 330 2.53 8.21 -20.19
C LEU A 330 2.17 7.87 -21.64
N ALA A 331 2.59 6.69 -22.13
CA ALA A 331 2.24 6.21 -23.46
C ALA A 331 0.80 5.67 -23.55
N LEU A 332 0.14 5.40 -22.41
CA LEU A 332 -1.24 4.93 -22.39
C LEU A 332 -2.24 6.06 -22.68
N PRO A 333 -3.38 5.74 -23.33
CA PRO A 333 -4.44 6.72 -23.54
C PRO A 333 -5.00 7.21 -22.20
N GLY A 334 -5.13 8.53 -22.05
CA GLY A 334 -5.73 9.15 -20.87
C GLY A 334 -4.78 9.34 -19.67
N PHE A 335 -3.49 9.00 -19.80
CA PHE A 335 -2.48 9.25 -18.79
C PHE A 335 -1.66 10.49 -19.13
N GLY A 336 -2.00 11.63 -18.52
CA GLY A 336 -1.20 12.85 -18.61
C GLY A 336 -0.09 12.92 -17.55
N PRO A 337 0.84 13.90 -17.65
CA PRO A 337 1.95 14.05 -16.72
C PRO A 337 1.54 14.03 -15.24
N TRP A 338 0.45 14.73 -14.90
CA TRP A 338 -0.08 14.74 -13.52
C TRP A 338 -0.53 13.35 -13.04
N THR A 339 -1.26 12.59 -13.88
CA THR A 339 -1.74 11.25 -13.50
C THR A 339 -0.57 10.29 -13.31
N VAL A 340 0.43 10.37 -14.19
CA VAL A 340 1.64 9.53 -14.11
C VAL A 340 2.40 9.79 -12.81
N GLN A 341 2.67 11.05 -12.48
CA GLN A 341 3.34 11.43 -11.23
C GLN A 341 2.52 11.03 -10.00
N TYR A 342 1.20 11.17 -10.05
CA TYR A 342 0.33 10.78 -8.94
C TYR A 342 0.30 9.25 -8.72
N VAL A 343 0.31 8.47 -9.80
CA VAL A 343 0.44 7.01 -9.72
C VAL A 343 1.83 6.60 -9.21
N ALA A 344 2.90 7.26 -9.66
CA ALA A 344 4.24 6.99 -9.15
C ALA A 344 4.33 7.26 -7.64
N MET A 345 3.80 8.39 -7.21
CA MET A 345 3.73 8.78 -5.80
C MET A 345 2.94 7.78 -4.95
N ARG A 346 1.71 7.45 -5.35
CA ARG A 346 0.75 6.71 -4.52
C ARG A 346 0.86 5.19 -4.67
N ALA A 347 1.06 4.70 -5.90
CA ALA A 347 1.11 3.28 -6.19
C ALA A 347 2.53 2.72 -6.10
N LEU A 348 3.50 3.34 -6.80
CA LEU A 348 4.89 2.89 -6.79
C LEU A 348 5.64 3.29 -5.50
N GLY A 349 5.05 4.13 -4.66
CA GLY A 349 5.69 4.63 -3.44
C GLY A 349 6.92 5.49 -3.74
N TRP A 350 6.97 6.12 -4.92
CA TRP A 350 8.11 6.93 -5.33
C TRP A 350 8.20 8.19 -4.44
N PRO A 351 9.29 8.39 -3.70
CA PRO A 351 9.41 9.50 -2.76
C PRO A 351 9.65 10.86 -3.45
N ASP A 352 9.99 10.85 -4.73
CA ASP A 352 10.47 12.02 -5.45
C ASP A 352 9.56 12.44 -6.63
N ALA A 353 8.27 12.10 -6.56
CA ALA A 353 7.27 12.57 -7.51
C ALA A 353 6.86 14.01 -7.20
N MET A 354 6.60 14.81 -8.23
CA MET A 354 6.14 16.20 -8.08
C MET A 354 4.87 16.43 -8.89
N LEU A 355 3.94 17.20 -8.31
CA LEU A 355 2.64 17.49 -8.89
C LEU A 355 2.44 19.01 -9.08
N GLU A 356 3.31 19.64 -9.84
CA GLU A 356 3.36 21.10 -10.05
C GLU A 356 2.08 21.69 -10.68
N THR A 357 1.33 20.88 -11.41
CA THR A 357 0.07 21.31 -12.03
C THR A 357 -1.15 21.06 -11.14
N ASP A 358 -0.98 20.36 -10.01
CA ASP A 358 -2.06 19.97 -9.10
C ASP A 358 -2.76 21.18 -8.50
N TYR A 359 -4.09 21.07 -8.36
CA TYR A 359 -4.90 22.16 -7.83
C TYR A 359 -4.58 22.46 -6.36
N GLY A 360 -4.35 21.43 -5.53
CA GLY A 360 -3.97 21.60 -4.14
C GLY A 360 -2.58 22.24 -4.01
N VAL A 361 -1.60 21.75 -4.78
CA VAL A 361 -0.25 22.34 -4.81
C VAL A 361 -0.29 23.82 -5.20
N LYS A 362 -1.02 24.17 -6.26
CA LYS A 362 -1.19 25.57 -6.69
C LYS A 362 -1.89 26.44 -5.64
N LYS A 363 -2.89 25.89 -4.96
CA LYS A 363 -3.60 26.60 -3.89
C LYS A 363 -2.69 26.85 -2.68
N ALA A 364 -1.82 25.90 -2.34
CA ALA A 364 -0.86 26.01 -1.24
C ALA A 364 0.30 26.97 -1.56
N LEU A 365 0.60 27.19 -2.85
CA LEU A 365 1.64 28.09 -3.33
C LEU A 365 1.05 29.17 -4.26
N PRO A 366 0.19 30.07 -3.73
CA PRO A 366 -0.52 31.04 -4.56
C PRO A 366 0.46 31.94 -5.33
N GLY A 367 0.09 32.29 -6.57
CA GLY A 367 0.86 33.19 -7.42
C GLY A 367 2.06 32.57 -8.14
N ARG A 368 2.36 31.27 -7.94
CA ARG A 368 3.46 30.58 -8.64
C ARG A 368 2.95 29.78 -9.83
N SER A 369 3.65 29.89 -10.94
CA SER A 369 3.48 29.06 -12.13
C SER A 369 4.04 27.63 -11.90
N PRO A 370 3.61 26.64 -12.69
CA PRO A 370 4.17 25.28 -12.63
C PRO A 370 5.70 25.24 -12.74
N LYS A 371 6.28 26.12 -13.56
CA LYS A 371 7.74 26.22 -13.73
C LYS A 371 8.44 26.72 -12.46
N GLU A 372 7.88 27.71 -11.78
CA GLU A 372 8.43 28.22 -10.52
C GLU A 372 8.27 27.20 -9.40
N ILE A 373 7.15 26.45 -9.38
CA ILE A 373 6.94 25.36 -8.43
C ILE A 373 8.00 24.26 -8.64
N LEU A 374 8.29 23.88 -9.88
CA LEU A 374 9.34 22.91 -10.18
C LEU A 374 10.73 23.39 -9.76
N ALA A 375 11.06 24.66 -10.04
CA ALA A 375 12.34 25.24 -9.63
C ALA A 375 12.52 25.22 -8.11
N LEU A 376 11.46 25.55 -7.36
CA LEU A 376 11.44 25.47 -5.90
C LEU A 376 11.56 24.02 -5.40
N ALA A 377 10.92 23.07 -6.09
CA ALA A 377 10.90 21.67 -5.69
C ALA A 377 12.26 20.96 -5.83
N GLU A 378 13.23 21.53 -6.55
CA GLU A 378 14.57 20.95 -6.65
C GLU A 378 15.27 20.88 -5.28
N ASP A 379 15.04 21.86 -4.39
CA ASP A 379 15.58 21.84 -3.03
C ASP A 379 14.96 20.72 -2.17
N TRP A 380 13.78 20.22 -2.56
CA TRP A 380 13.05 19.18 -1.83
C TRP A 380 13.46 17.76 -2.25
N ARG A 381 14.28 17.60 -3.28
CA ARG A 381 14.80 16.28 -3.68
C ARG A 381 15.61 15.64 -2.52
N PRO A 382 15.54 14.31 -2.36
CA PRO A 382 14.76 13.34 -3.14
C PRO A 382 13.36 13.05 -2.56
N TRP A 383 12.74 14.01 -1.85
CA TRP A 383 11.51 13.81 -1.06
C TRP A 383 10.32 14.65 -1.54
N ARG A 384 10.24 14.95 -2.85
CA ARG A 384 9.17 15.82 -3.41
C ARG A 384 7.75 15.28 -3.19
N SER A 385 7.56 13.97 -3.03
CA SER A 385 6.26 13.39 -2.66
C SER A 385 5.83 13.80 -1.26
N TYR A 386 6.76 13.82 -0.30
CA TYR A 386 6.51 14.28 1.08
C TYR A 386 6.27 15.79 1.13
N ALA A 387 6.99 16.56 0.29
CA ALA A 387 6.73 17.98 0.13
C ALA A 387 5.32 18.23 -0.42
N THR A 388 4.89 17.46 -1.42
CA THR A 388 3.53 17.52 -1.97
C THR A 388 2.47 17.22 -0.90
N LEU A 389 2.68 16.24 -0.03
CA LEU A 389 1.77 15.98 1.10
C LEU A 389 1.74 17.12 2.10
N SER A 390 2.90 17.70 2.42
CA SER A 390 3.01 18.86 3.31
C SER A 390 2.20 20.05 2.77
N LEU A 391 2.28 20.31 1.46
CA LEU A 391 1.45 21.31 0.77
C LEU A 391 -0.04 21.01 0.82
N TRP A 392 -0.47 19.75 0.66
CA TRP A 392 -1.88 19.40 0.79
C TRP A 392 -2.38 19.52 2.23
N ASN A 393 -1.57 19.15 3.22
CA ASN A 393 -1.94 19.22 4.63
C ASN A 393 -2.08 20.66 5.12
N SER A 394 -1.28 21.60 4.61
CA SER A 394 -1.42 23.02 4.98
C SER A 394 -2.76 23.64 4.58
N LEU A 395 -3.42 23.09 3.56
CA LEU A 395 -4.76 23.51 3.15
C LEU A 395 -5.86 23.08 4.14
N LYS A 396 -5.59 22.08 5.01
CA LYS A 396 -6.50 21.71 6.10
C LYS A 396 -6.48 22.75 7.22
N ILE A 397 -5.30 23.30 7.51
CA ILE A 397 -5.07 24.26 8.61
C ILE A 397 -5.71 25.63 8.28
N GLY A 398 -5.89 25.95 7.01
CA GLY A 398 -6.49 27.22 6.54
C GLY A 398 -8.02 27.23 6.35
N GLY A 399 -8.74 26.19 6.79
CA GLY A 399 -10.19 26.07 6.61
C GLY A 399 -10.95 25.91 7.93
N GLN A 400 -11.23 27.02 8.61
CA GLN A 400 -12.45 27.14 9.43
C GLN A 400 -13.64 27.48 8.51
N PRO A 401 -14.86 27.09 8.90
CA PRO A 401 -15.77 26.17 8.18
C PRO A 401 -16.23 26.60 6.78
#